data_AF-A0A4R9BXU1-F1
#
_entry.id   AF-A0A4R9BXU1-F1
#
_cell.length_a   1.000
_cell.length_b   1.000
_cell.length_c   1.000
_cell.angle_alpha   90.00
_cell.angle_beta   90.00
_cell.angle_gamma   90.00
#
_symmetry.space_group_name_H-M   'P 1'
#
loop_
_entity.id
_entity.type
_entity.pdbx_description
1 polymer ?
#
loop_
_entity_poly.entity_id
_entity_poly.type
_entity_poly.pdbx_seq_one_letter_code
_entity_poly.pdbx_strand_id
1 'polypeptide(L)'
;MPDHSQAAPASACLVSVAVSDRAPFDPALARSLADWDAELRGRLALLAGRARHEGELDPAVRGDTLARSVLAFAAGLAGQLLYDPVDEAEVLALVRSTMAALTPGPPD
;
A
#
# COMPACT_ATOMS: atom_id res chain seq x y z
N MET A 1 29.09 -9.85 16.93
CA MET A 1 27.94 -10.54 16.32
C MET A 1 27.25 -9.50 15.47
N PRO A 2 27.20 -9.61 14.14
CA PRO A 2 26.54 -8.60 13.32
C PRO A 2 25.04 -8.65 13.62
N ASP A 3 24.47 -7.47 13.87
CA ASP A 3 23.05 -7.28 14.13
C ASP A 3 22.27 -7.55 12.82
N HIS A 4 21.58 -8.67 12.76
CA HIS A 4 20.78 -9.09 11.59
C HIS A 4 19.42 -8.39 11.53
N SER A 5 19.12 -7.45 12.43
CA SER A 5 17.77 -6.93 12.61
C SER A 5 17.35 -5.80 11.66
N GLN A 6 18.17 -5.38 10.69
CA GLN A 6 17.88 -4.17 9.86
C GLN A 6 17.85 -4.38 8.33
N ALA A 7 18.14 -5.58 7.80
CA ALA A 7 18.31 -5.78 6.35
C ALA A 7 17.06 -6.23 5.56
N ALA A 8 15.95 -6.56 6.23
CA ALA A 8 14.79 -7.20 5.58
C ALA A 8 13.90 -6.30 4.69
N PRO A 9 13.56 -5.05 5.05
CA PRO A 9 12.57 -4.27 4.28
C PRO A 9 13.10 -3.78 2.94
N ALA A 10 14.37 -3.33 2.89
CA ALA A 10 15.03 -2.97 1.63
C ALA A 10 15.15 -4.18 0.70
N SER A 11 15.49 -5.36 1.23
CA SER A 11 15.57 -6.60 0.45
C SER A 11 14.23 -7.01 -0.15
N ALA A 12 13.12 -6.85 0.59
CA ALA A 12 11.78 -7.18 0.08
C ALA A 12 11.31 -6.22 -1.03
N CYS A 13 11.58 -4.91 -0.88
CA CYS A 13 11.26 -3.92 -1.92
C CYS A 13 12.05 -4.17 -3.21
N LEU A 14 13.34 -4.47 -3.11
CA LEU A 14 14.16 -4.80 -4.28
C LEU A 14 13.69 -6.07 -5.00
N VAL A 15 13.27 -7.09 -4.25
CA VAL A 15 12.66 -8.30 -4.82
C VAL A 15 11.34 -7.96 -5.51
N SER A 16 10.50 -7.12 -4.90
CA SER A 16 9.24 -6.68 -5.50
C SER A 16 9.45 -5.95 -6.83
N VAL A 17 10.43 -5.05 -6.93
CA VAL A 17 10.79 -4.37 -8.18
C VAL A 17 11.25 -5.37 -9.23
N ALA A 18 12.19 -6.25 -8.90
CA ALA A 18 12.70 -7.25 -9.83
C ALA A 18 11.59 -8.18 -10.36
N VAL A 19 10.66 -8.58 -9.49
CA VAL A 19 9.48 -9.38 -9.87
C VAL A 19 8.54 -8.59 -10.78
N SER A 20 8.32 -7.31 -10.48
CA SER A 20 7.43 -6.43 -11.27
C SER A 20 8.01 -6.16 -12.67
N ASP A 21 9.32 -5.94 -12.78
CA ASP A 21 10.04 -5.74 -14.04
C ASP A 21 10.04 -7.01 -14.92
N ARG A 22 10.00 -8.19 -14.30
CA ARG A 22 9.94 -9.47 -15.02
C ARG A 22 8.55 -9.78 -15.58
N ALA A 23 7.50 -9.29 -14.93
CA ALA A 23 6.11 -9.64 -15.24
C ALA A 23 5.67 -9.36 -16.69
N PRO A 24 6.04 -8.23 -17.35
CA PRO A 24 5.70 -7.99 -18.75
C PRO A 24 6.21 -9.07 -19.72
N PHE A 25 7.23 -9.82 -19.31
CA PHE A 25 7.89 -10.84 -20.12
C PHE A 25 7.56 -12.27 -19.65
N ASP A 26 6.74 -12.43 -18.59
CA ASP A 26 6.36 -13.72 -18.02
C ASP A 26 4.85 -13.75 -17.75
N PRO A 27 4.05 -14.31 -18.67
CA PRO A 27 2.59 -14.32 -18.53
C PRO A 27 2.08 -15.04 -17.28
N ALA A 28 2.79 -16.08 -16.83
CA ALA A 28 2.41 -16.82 -15.63
C ALA A 28 2.63 -15.95 -14.39
N LEU A 29 3.78 -15.28 -14.31
CA LEU A 29 4.07 -14.33 -13.23
C LEU A 29 3.12 -13.14 -13.22
N ALA A 30 2.85 -12.54 -14.39
CA ALA A 30 1.88 -11.44 -14.51
C ALA A 30 0.49 -11.86 -14.01
N ARG A 31 0.09 -13.10 -14.29
CA ARG A 31 -1.17 -13.64 -13.78
C ARG A 31 -1.17 -13.80 -12.27
N SER A 32 -0.11 -14.38 -11.70
CA SER A 32 0.02 -14.52 -10.24
C SER A 32 -0.01 -13.17 -9.53
N LEU A 33 0.69 -12.15 -10.05
CA LEU A 33 0.66 -10.80 -9.52
C LEU A 33 -0.75 -10.19 -9.57
N ALA A 34 -1.46 -10.37 -10.69
CA ALA A 34 -2.83 -9.89 -10.83
C ALA A 34 -3.79 -10.57 -9.84
N ASP A 35 -3.63 -11.87 -9.61
CA ASP A 35 -4.47 -12.63 -8.67
C ASP A 35 -4.19 -12.20 -7.21
N TRP A 36 -2.92 -11.99 -6.83
CA TRP A 36 -2.54 -11.48 -5.49
C TRP A 36 -2.99 -10.03 -5.27
N ASP A 37 -2.82 -9.16 -6.26
CA ASP A 37 -3.33 -7.78 -6.22
C ASP A 37 -4.86 -7.76 -6.07
N ALA A 38 -5.57 -8.61 -6.82
CA ALA A 38 -7.02 -8.72 -6.71
C ALA A 38 -7.46 -9.20 -5.32
N GLU A 39 -6.76 -10.18 -4.73
CA GLU A 39 -7.01 -10.66 -3.37
C GLU A 39 -6.82 -9.54 -2.34
N LEU A 40 -5.70 -8.82 -2.40
CA LEU A 40 -5.42 -7.69 -1.49
C LEU A 40 -6.47 -6.59 -1.63
N ARG A 41 -6.83 -6.21 -2.87
CA ARG A 41 -7.89 -5.22 -3.11
C ARG A 41 -9.24 -5.67 -2.59
N GLY A 42 -9.57 -6.95 -2.73
CA GLY A 42 -10.80 -7.52 -2.18
C GLY A 42 -10.87 -7.37 -0.66
N ARG A 43 -9.78 -7.72 0.04
CA ARG A 43 -9.69 -7.59 1.51
C ARG A 43 -9.79 -6.13 1.96
N LEU A 44 -9.09 -5.21 1.29
CA LEU A 44 -9.16 -3.79 1.59
C LEU A 44 -10.56 -3.21 1.33
N ALA A 45 -11.24 -3.64 0.26
CA ALA A 45 -12.59 -3.19 -0.03
C ALA A 45 -13.60 -3.66 1.04
N LEU A 46 -13.42 -4.84 1.62
CA LEU A 46 -14.22 -5.31 2.75
C LEU A 46 -14.02 -4.44 3.99
N LEU A 47 -12.76 -4.10 4.31
CA LEU A 47 -12.43 -3.20 5.43
C LEU A 47 -13.03 -1.80 5.20
N ALA A 48 -12.92 -1.27 3.99
CA ALA A 48 -13.52 0.01 3.61
C ALA A 48 -15.05 -0.01 3.73
N GLY A 49 -15.68 -1.11 3.32
CA GLY A 49 -17.13 -1.30 3.47
C GLY A 49 -17.56 -1.29 4.93
N ARG A 50 -16.80 -1.95 5.81
CA ARG A 50 -17.03 -1.94 7.26
C ARG A 50 -16.85 -0.53 7.85
N ALA A 51 -15.72 0.13 7.58
CA ALA A 51 -15.42 1.46 8.12
C ALA A 51 -16.47 2.50 7.69
N ARG A 52 -16.98 2.41 6.44
CA ARG A 52 -18.10 3.24 5.98
C ARG A 52 -19.40 2.94 6.72
N HIS A 53 -19.70 1.67 6.99
CA HIS A 53 -20.88 1.29 7.78
C HIS A 53 -20.80 1.81 9.22
N GLU A 54 -19.59 1.85 9.79
CA GLU A 54 -19.30 2.33 11.14
C GLU A 54 -19.19 3.88 11.22
N GLY A 55 -19.26 4.58 10.08
CA GLY A 55 -19.17 6.04 10.01
C GLY A 55 -17.74 6.59 10.10
N GLU A 56 -16.72 5.73 10.02
CA GLU A 56 -15.31 6.09 10.06
C GLU A 56 -14.78 6.61 8.71
N LEU A 57 -15.50 6.30 7.62
CA LEU A 57 -15.20 6.79 6.27
C LEU A 57 -16.37 7.60 5.73
N ASP A 58 -16.04 8.60 4.91
CA ASP A 58 -17.02 9.39 4.19
C ASP A 58 -17.91 8.48 3.31
N PRO A 59 -19.25 8.65 3.32
CA PRO A 59 -20.18 7.80 2.57
C PRO A 59 -19.93 7.76 1.05
N ALA A 60 -19.34 8.80 0.48
CA ALA A 60 -19.00 8.88 -0.93
C ALA A 60 -17.76 8.04 -1.30
N VAL A 61 -16.97 7.60 -0.31
CA VAL A 61 -15.81 6.75 -0.55
C VAL A 61 -16.26 5.36 -1.00
N ARG A 62 -15.84 4.99 -2.21
CA ARG A 62 -16.05 3.64 -2.76
C ARG A 62 -14.88 2.73 -2.37
N GLY A 63 -15.19 1.58 -1.78
CA GLY A 63 -14.18 0.65 -1.28
C GLY A 63 -13.23 0.10 -2.35
N ASP A 64 -13.72 -0.12 -3.57
CA ASP A 64 -12.91 -0.57 -4.71
C ASP A 64 -11.85 0.47 -5.12
N THR A 65 -12.26 1.74 -5.14
CA THR A 65 -11.42 2.89 -5.48
C THR A 65 -10.41 3.13 -4.37
N LEU A 66 -10.85 3.12 -3.11
CA LEU A 66 -9.96 3.27 -1.95
C LEU A 66 -8.89 2.17 -1.91
N ALA A 67 -9.29 0.91 -2.09
CA ALA A 67 -8.37 -0.23 -2.08
C ALA A 67 -7.28 -0.08 -3.14
N ARG A 68 -7.65 0.31 -4.37
CA ARG A 68 -6.68 0.55 -5.45
C ARG A 68 -5.76 1.73 -5.13
N SER A 69 -6.30 2.84 -4.63
CA SER A 69 -5.52 4.03 -4.29
C SER A 69 -4.52 3.76 -3.17
N VAL A 70 -4.92 3.05 -2.12
CA VAL A 70 -4.03 2.69 -0.99
C VAL A 70 -2.86 1.82 -1.46
N LEU A 71 -3.12 0.80 -2.28
CA LEU A 71 -2.04 -0.05 -2.79
C LEU A 71 -1.11 0.69 -3.75
N ALA A 72 -1.66 1.54 -4.64
CA ALA A 72 -0.85 2.36 -5.54
C ALA A 72 0.05 3.33 -4.78
N PHE A 73 -0.48 3.96 -3.73
CA PHE A 73 0.28 4.83 -2.83
C PHE A 73 1.40 4.06 -2.11
N ALA A 74 1.08 2.91 -1.50
CA ALA A 74 2.07 2.10 -0.79
C ALA A 74 3.19 1.61 -1.72
N ALA A 75 2.85 1.15 -2.94
CA ALA A 75 3.83 0.72 -3.93
C ALA A 75 4.71 1.87 -4.42
N GLY A 76 4.11 3.05 -4.68
CA GLY A 76 4.86 4.24 -5.09
C GLY A 76 5.83 4.73 -4.01
N LEU A 77 5.37 4.78 -2.75
CA LEU A 77 6.19 5.17 -1.60
C LEU A 77 7.33 4.16 -1.37
N ALA A 78 7.04 2.86 -1.39
CA ALA A 78 8.07 1.83 -1.27
C ALA A 78 9.12 1.92 -2.39
N GLY A 79 8.69 2.23 -3.62
CA GLY A 79 9.60 2.46 -4.75
C GLY A 79 10.49 3.69 -4.57
N GLN A 80 9.95 4.80 -4.04
CA GLN A 80 10.72 6.01 -3.74
C GLN A 80 11.81 5.77 -2.69
N LEU A 81 11.48 5.04 -1.62
CA LEU A 81 12.41 4.74 -0.53
C LEU A 81 13.63 3.90 -0.98
N LEU A 82 13.60 3.29 -2.16
CA LEU A 82 14.77 2.59 -2.73
C LEU A 82 15.87 3.53 -3.20
N TYR A 83 15.54 4.75 -3.62
CA TYR A 83 16.50 5.73 -4.14
C TYR A 83 16.54 7.05 -3.37
N ASP A 84 15.56 7.31 -2.52
CA ASP A 84 15.49 8.46 -1.62
C ASP A 84 15.09 8.00 -0.22
N PRO A 85 16.02 7.37 0.54
CA PRO A 85 15.71 6.84 1.86
C PRO A 85 15.54 7.97 2.88
N VAL A 86 14.40 7.98 3.56
CA VAL A 86 14.09 8.84 4.70
C VAL A 86 13.86 8.01 5.96
N ASP A 87 13.82 8.66 7.13
CA ASP A 87 13.63 7.94 8.39
C ASP A 87 12.19 7.37 8.53
N GLU A 88 12.04 6.33 9.35
CA GLU A 88 10.74 5.66 9.54
C GLU A 88 9.68 6.62 10.11
N ALA A 89 10.09 7.57 10.95
CA ALA A 89 9.17 8.52 11.57
C ALA A 89 8.54 9.46 10.52
N GLU A 90 9.34 9.89 9.54
CA GLU A 90 8.94 10.71 8.41
C GLU A 90 8.01 9.94 7.46
N VAL A 91 8.33 8.68 7.14
CA VAL A 91 7.43 7.79 6.37
C VAL A 91 6.09 7.65 7.07
N LEU A 92 6.08 7.38 8.38
CA LEU A 92 4.84 7.23 9.15
C LEU A 92 4.06 8.55 9.22
N ALA A 93 4.73 9.69 9.32
CA ALA A 93 4.09 11.00 9.29
C ALA A 93 3.40 11.26 7.93
N LEU A 94 4.08 10.94 6.83
CA LEU A 94 3.55 11.06 5.47
C LEU A 94 2.31 10.18 5.29
N VAL A 95 2.40 8.88 5.62
CA VAL A 95 1.26 7.95 5.53
C VAL A 95 0.08 8.44 6.37
N ARG A 96 0.31 8.87 7.61
CA ARG A 96 -0.76 9.40 8.48
C ARG A 96 -1.41 10.63 7.88
N SER A 97 -0.63 11.58 7.35
CA SER A 97 -1.17 12.78 6.72
C SER A 97 -2.00 12.46 5.48
N THR A 98 -1.56 11.51 4.65
CA THR A 98 -2.31 11.07 3.46
C THR A 98 -3.61 10.38 3.85
N MET A 99 -3.60 9.51 4.88
CA MET A 99 -4.80 8.83 5.34
C MET A 99 -5.78 9.78 6.03
N ALA A 100 -5.29 10.75 6.80
CA ALA A 100 -6.14 11.75 7.46
C ALA A 100 -6.94 12.59 6.45
N ALA A 101 -6.39 12.85 5.26
CA ALA A 101 -7.09 13.53 4.19
C ALA A 101 -8.25 12.72 3.58
N LEU A 102 -8.34 11.41 3.88
CA LEU A 102 -9.38 10.50 3.39
C LEU A 102 -10.49 10.24 4.43
N THR A 103 -10.24 10.58 5.70
CA THR A 103 -11.21 10.45 6.79
C THR A 103 -12.01 11.74 6.94
N PRO A 104 -13.32 11.68 7.24
CA PRO A 104 -14.10 12.88 7.52
C PRO A 104 -13.45 13.67 8.67
N GLY A 105 -13.45 14.99 8.55
CA GLY A 105 -13.01 15.88 9.62
C GLY A 105 -13.88 15.68 10.87
N PRO A 106 -13.38 16.04 12.07
CA PRO A 106 -14.20 16.00 13.27
C PRO A 106 -15.48 16.82 13.04
N PRO A 107 -16.65 16.36 13.54
CA PRO A 107 -17.85 17.18 13.49
C PRO A 107 -17.59 18.49 14.26
N ASP A 108 -17.96 19.62 13.63
CA ASP A 108 -17.96 20.95 14.26
C ASP A 108 -18.87 21.01 15.50
#